data_AF-A0A3E2NIH9-F1
#
_entry.id   AF-A0A3E2NIH9-F1
#
_cell.length_a   1.000
_cell.length_b   1.000
_cell.length_c   1.000
_cell.angle_alpha   90.00
_cell.angle_beta   90.00
_cell.angle_gamma   90.00
#
_symmetry.space_group_name_H-M   'P 1'
#
loop_
_entity.id
_entity.type
_entity.pdbx_description
1 polymer ?
#
loop_
_entity_poly.entity_id
_entity_poly.type
_entity_poly.pdbx_seq_one_letter_code
_entity_poly.pdbx_strand_id
1 'polypeptide(L)' 'MNSVAANGCETATPGQTIGLAIATVPMQPWEQPYDPKTALKHGTIFPSLDLPFYVTGGEQP' A
#
# COMPACT_ATOMS: atom_id res chain seq x y z
N MET A 1 13.82 -19.81 -31.46
CA MET A 1 12.49 -19.39 -30.96
C MET A 1 12.65 -18.97 -29.51
N ASN A 2 12.39 -17.71 -29.17
CA ASN A 2 12.47 -17.22 -27.79
C ASN A 2 11.21 -17.66 -27.04
N SER A 3 11.38 -18.45 -25.97
CA SER A 3 10.28 -18.81 -25.10
C SER A 3 10.01 -17.64 -24.15
N VAL A 4 8.83 -17.05 -24.26
CA VAL A 4 8.29 -16.08 -23.33
C VAL A 4 8.18 -16.74 -21.95
N ALA A 5 8.85 -16.18 -20.94
CA ALA A 5 8.64 -16.58 -19.57
C ALA A 5 7.29 -16.00 -19.12
N ALA A 6 6.32 -16.89 -18.90
CA ALA A 6 5.06 -16.54 -18.29
C ALA A 6 5.33 -16.05 -16.85
N ASN A 7 4.94 -14.81 -16.55
CA ASN A 7 4.86 -14.31 -15.18
C ASN A 7 3.73 -15.09 -14.47
N GLY A 8 4.09 -16.23 -13.87
CA GLY A 8 3.17 -17.05 -13.08
C GLY A 8 3.04 -16.46 -11.68
N CYS A 9 1.83 -16.06 -11.32
CA CYS A 9 1.45 -15.93 -9.92
C CYS A 9 1.75 -17.28 -9.25
N GLU A 10 2.70 -17.29 -8.32
CA GLU A 10 3.20 -18.48 -7.64
C GLU A 10 2.08 -19.02 -6.75
N THR A 11 1.27 -19.91 -7.31
CA THR A 11 0.24 -20.65 -6.60
C THR A 11 0.93 -21.45 -5.50
N ALA A 12 0.50 -21.29 -4.25
CA ALA A 12 1.04 -22.00 -3.10
C ALA A 12 1.10 -23.51 -3.35
N THR A 13 2.28 -24.02 -3.71
CA THR A 13 2.50 -25.44 -3.99
C THR A 13 2.53 -26.19 -2.65
N PRO A 14 1.77 -27.28 -2.47
CA PRO A 14 1.85 -28.11 -1.28
C PRO A 14 3.29 -28.65 -1.15
N GLY A 15 4.04 -28.16 -0.14
CA GLY A 15 5.44 -28.53 0.10
C GLY A 15 6.44 -27.36 0.10
N GLN A 16 6.04 -26.15 -0.28
CA GLN A 16 6.89 -24.96 -0.14
C GLN A 16 6.50 -24.16 1.12
N THR A 17 7.48 -23.94 2.01
CA THR A 17 7.33 -23.03 3.15
C THR A 17 7.31 -21.59 2.65
N ILE A 18 6.12 -21.02 2.52
CA ILE A 18 5.96 -19.59 2.21
C ILE A 18 6.24 -18.80 3.49
N GLY A 19 7.17 -17.85 3.43
CA GLY A 19 7.43 -16.95 4.55
C GLY A 19 6.21 -16.08 4.85
N LEU A 20 5.84 -15.96 6.12
CA LEU A 20 4.76 -15.06 6.52
C LEU A 20 5.17 -13.61 6.21
N ALA A 21 4.45 -12.97 5.29
CA ALA A 21 4.59 -11.54 5.06
C ALA A 21 3.96 -10.79 6.23
N ILE A 22 4.79 -10.23 7.10
CA ILE A 22 4.38 -9.41 8.24
C ILE A 22 5.02 -8.04 8.09
N ALA A 23 4.23 -6.99 8.22
CA ALA A 23 4.69 -5.61 8.25
C ALA A 23 4.30 -4.96 9.58
N THR A 24 5.18 -4.13 10.13
CA THR A 24 4.87 -3.32 11.31
C THR A 24 4.21 -2.03 10.87
N VAL A 25 2.97 -1.83 11.27
CA VAL A 25 2.26 -0.56 11.07
C VAL A 25 2.59 0.37 12.24
N PRO A 26 3.08 1.60 11.99
CA PRO A 26 3.32 2.55 13.07
C PRO A 26 2.00 2.97 13.73
N MET A 27 2.04 3.25 15.03
CA MET A 27 0.88 3.78 15.74
C MET A 27 0.57 5.18 15.23
N GLN A 28 -0.65 5.37 14.71
CA GLN A 28 -1.12 6.67 14.26
C GLN A 28 -1.54 7.53 15.48
N PRO A 29 -1.02 8.76 15.63
CA PRO A 29 -1.46 9.66 16.69
C PRO A 29 -2.90 10.15 16.46
N TRP A 30 -3.55 10.57 17.54
CA TRP A 30 -4.87 11.21 17.45
C TRP A 30 -4.72 12.67 17.04
N GLU A 31 -5.59 13.12 16.13
CA GLU A 31 -5.70 14.52 15.69
C GLU A 31 -7.17 14.88 15.46
N GLN A 32 -7.44 16.17 15.27
CA GLN A 32 -8.79 16.64 14.95
C GLN A 32 -9.18 16.16 13.55
N PRO A 33 -10.23 15.31 13.40
CA PRO A 33 -10.63 14.82 12.09
C PRO A 33 -11.23 15.94 11.22
N TYR A 34 -11.15 15.76 9.90
CA TYR A 34 -11.89 16.59 8.95
C TYR A 34 -13.40 16.47 9.13
N ASP A 35 -14.12 17.48 8.64
CA ASP A 35 -15.57 17.36 8.49
C ASP A 35 -15.93 16.24 7.49
N PRO A 36 -17.11 15.61 7.62
CA PRO A 36 -17.48 14.47 6.80
C PRO A 36 -17.46 14.74 5.28
N LYS A 37 -17.78 15.97 4.84
CA LYS A 37 -17.82 16.30 3.41
C LYS A 37 -16.42 16.41 2.83
N THR A 38 -15.50 17.01 3.59
CA THR A 38 -14.08 17.11 3.20
C THR A 38 -13.42 15.75 3.24
N ALA A 39 -13.60 14.97 4.31
CA ALA A 39 -13.02 13.65 4.41
C ALA A 39 -13.42 12.72 3.26
N LEU A 40 -14.69 12.76 2.84
CA LEU A 40 -15.17 11.97 1.70
C LEU A 40 -14.51 12.37 0.37
N LYS A 41 -14.19 13.65 0.19
CA LYS A 41 -13.51 14.14 -1.02
C LYS A 41 -12.04 13.72 -1.06
N HIS A 42 -11.35 13.76 0.07
CA HIS A 42 -9.93 13.43 0.18
C HIS A 42 -9.68 11.91 0.29
N GLY A 43 -10.66 11.14 0.76
CA GLY A 43 -10.52 9.70 0.99
C GLY A 43 -9.84 9.35 2.32
N THR A 44 -9.59 10.35 3.18
CA THR A 44 -9.09 10.18 4.55
C THR A 44 -9.78 11.17 5.49
N ILE A 45 -10.05 10.75 6.73
CA ILE A 45 -10.55 11.63 7.81
C ILE A 45 -9.41 12.35 8.54
N PHE A 46 -8.18 11.86 8.36
CA PHE A 46 -6.99 12.32 9.07
C PHE A 46 -6.17 13.24 8.15
N PRO A 47 -6.05 14.53 8.49
CA PRO A 47 -5.24 15.49 7.74
C PRO A 47 -3.81 15.03 7.49
N SER A 48 -3.20 14.35 8.46
CA SER A 48 -1.82 13.85 8.34
C SER A 48 -1.62 12.79 7.26
N LEU A 49 -2.70 12.14 6.81
CA LEU A 49 -2.68 11.12 5.77
C LEU A 49 -3.05 11.66 4.38
N ASP A 50 -3.45 12.93 4.27
CA ASP A 50 -3.76 13.56 2.98
C ASP A 50 -2.46 13.96 2.26
N LEU A 51 -1.76 12.94 1.74
CA LEU A 51 -0.47 13.08 1.08
C LEU A 51 -0.63 13.10 -0.45
N PRO A 52 0.16 13.91 -1.16
CA PRO A 52 0.12 13.94 -2.62
C PRO A 52 0.50 12.58 -3.21
N PHE A 53 -0.22 12.17 -4.25
CA PHE A 53 0.11 10.96 -4.99
C PHE A 53 1.27 11.23 -5.95
N TYR A 54 2.45 10.67 -5.66
CA TYR A 54 3.57 10.71 -6.59
C TYR A 54 3.45 9.56 -7.58
N VAL A 55 3.25 9.89 -8.86
CA VAL A 55 3.11 8.92 -9.97
C VAL A 55 4.37 8.07 -10.16
N THR A 56 5.54 8.58 -9.74
CA THR A 56 6.77 7.78 -9.62
C THR A 56 6.94 7.39 -8.16
N GLY A 57 7.04 6.09 -7.88
CA GLY A 57 7.26 5.60 -6.52
C GLY A 57 8.69 5.88 -6.08
N GLY A 58 8.90 6.92 -5.28
CA GLY A 58 10.00 6.97 -4.31
C GLY A 58 11.35 7.55 -4.76
N GLU A 59 11.44 8.29 -5.86
CA GLU A 59 12.67 9.07 -6.16
C GLU A 59 12.62 10.41 -5.42
N GLN A 60 13.18 10.44 -4.22
CA GLN A 60 13.54 11.66 -3.51
C GLN A 60 14.99 12.03 -3.90
N PRO A 61 15.32 13.30 -4.23
CA PRO A 61 16.67 13.71 -4.63
C PRO A 61 17.71 13.61 -3.51
#